data_AF-A0AAC8XJC9-F1
#
_entry.id   AF-A0AAC8XJC9-F1
#
_cell.length_a   1.000
_cell.length_b   1.000
_cell.length_c   1.000
_cell.angle_alpha   90.00
_cell.angle_beta   90.00
_cell.angle_gamma   90.00
#
_symmetry.space_group_name_H-M   'P 1'
#
loop_
_entity.id
_entity.type
_entity.pdbx_description
1 polymer ?
#
loop_
_entity_poly.entity_id
_entity_poly.type
_entity_poly.pdbx_seq_one_letter_code
_entity_poly.pdbx_strand_id
1 'polypeptide(L)'
;MDSFRTLVEEYKGKEGVAQLFGVLLYTDEHPHLKKALRDDDYWKSLDEITGDRFCVFSVKPAKGKYELPSFPSGSFGLMVEIWQEPAENKKLIELFELEDTKNIPMLLLFTEFDGKFLKIELKLDDTSKDSAYSSIREQLEFSCSALSKIKDENLKNPSGLYAALSLHNDNRNCWKLLKKGVDLYAYIKKFLV
;
A
#
# COMPACT_ATOMS: atom_id res chain seq x y z
N MET A 1 -13.66 11.07 -11.13
CA MET A 1 -12.52 11.57 -10.31
C MET A 1 -12.98 12.66 -9.36
N ASP A 2 -13.89 13.57 -9.76
CA ASP A 2 -14.67 14.36 -8.79
C ASP A 2 -15.28 13.45 -7.72
N SER A 3 -15.84 12.30 -8.13
CA SER A 3 -16.36 11.27 -7.22
C SER A 3 -15.38 10.74 -6.16
N PHE A 4 -14.05 10.68 -6.39
CA PHE A 4 -13.12 10.17 -5.37
C PHE A 4 -12.80 11.25 -4.32
N ARG A 5 -12.62 12.50 -4.76
CA ARG A 5 -12.50 13.64 -3.83
C ARG A 5 -13.81 13.86 -3.08
N THR A 6 -14.96 13.75 -3.75
CA THR A 6 -16.27 13.80 -3.11
C THR A 6 -16.45 12.66 -2.10
N LEU A 7 -16.04 11.43 -2.42
CA LEU A 7 -16.05 10.31 -1.47
C LEU A 7 -15.15 10.58 -0.26
N VAL A 8 -13.93 11.07 -0.48
CA VAL A 8 -13.01 11.43 0.61
C VAL A 8 -13.61 12.53 1.49
N GLU A 9 -14.21 13.58 0.90
CA GLU A 9 -14.88 14.66 1.63
C GLU A 9 -16.14 14.17 2.38
N GLU A 10 -16.92 13.27 1.79
CA GLU A 10 -18.10 12.67 2.41
C GLU A 10 -17.74 11.83 3.63
N TYR A 11 -16.64 11.07 3.55
CA TYR A 11 -16.14 10.27 4.68
C TYR A 11 -15.38 11.11 5.71
N LYS A 12 -14.73 12.23 5.32
CA LYS A 12 -14.15 13.22 6.25
C LYS A 12 -15.21 13.85 7.17
N GLY A 13 -16.44 13.96 6.70
CA GLY A 13 -17.56 14.58 7.43
C GLY A 13 -18.20 13.69 8.50
N LYS A 14 -17.90 12.39 8.56
CA LYS A 14 -18.51 11.46 9.53
C LYS A 14 -17.77 11.49 10.87
N GLU A 15 -18.51 11.66 11.97
CA GLU A 15 -17.95 11.57 13.32
C GLU A 15 -17.44 10.16 13.61
N GLY A 16 -16.22 10.04 14.13
CA GLY A 16 -15.59 8.75 14.50
C GLY A 16 -14.69 8.12 13.44
N VAL A 17 -14.72 8.60 12.19
CA VAL A 17 -13.84 8.11 11.12
C VAL A 17 -12.51 8.86 11.17
N ALA A 18 -11.40 8.13 11.27
CA ALA A 18 -10.07 8.73 11.16
C ALA A 18 -9.89 9.33 9.76
N GLN A 19 -9.21 10.47 9.62
CA GLN A 19 -8.86 11.04 8.31
C GLN A 19 -7.76 10.23 7.60
N LEU A 20 -7.85 8.90 7.64
CA LEU A 20 -6.96 7.94 7.00
C LEU A 20 -7.77 7.15 5.97
N PHE A 21 -7.21 6.98 4.79
CA PHE A 21 -7.84 6.20 3.72
C PHE A 21 -6.84 5.19 3.18
N GLY A 22 -7.33 3.99 2.85
CA GLY A 22 -6.54 2.94 2.22
C GLY A 22 -6.90 2.80 0.74
N VAL A 23 -5.92 2.54 -0.11
CA VAL A 23 -6.12 2.09 -1.50
C VAL A 23 -5.30 0.84 -1.75
N LEU A 24 -5.97 -0.26 -2.03
CA LEU A 24 -5.38 -1.50 -2.50
C LEU A 24 -5.11 -1.38 -4.00
N LEU A 25 -3.83 -1.36 -4.37
CA LEU A 25 -3.36 -1.30 -5.75
C LEU A 25 -2.92 -2.68 -6.22
N TYR A 26 -3.56 -3.21 -7.26
CA TYR A 26 -3.25 -4.52 -7.85
C TYR A 26 -3.59 -4.57 -9.34
N THR A 27 -2.91 -5.40 -10.12
CA THR A 27 -3.22 -5.67 -11.54
C THR A 27 -3.77 -7.08 -11.75
N ASP A 28 -4.11 -7.43 -13.00
CA ASP A 28 -4.50 -8.80 -13.37
C ASP A 28 -3.37 -9.84 -13.20
N GLU A 29 -2.12 -9.41 -13.01
CA GLU A 29 -1.00 -10.31 -12.68
C GLU A 29 -1.05 -10.84 -11.26
N HIS A 30 -1.98 -10.34 -10.45
CA HIS A 30 -2.17 -10.72 -9.06
C HIS A 30 -3.48 -11.52 -8.89
N PRO A 31 -3.55 -12.76 -9.43
CA PRO A 31 -4.78 -13.52 -9.46
C PRO A 31 -5.30 -13.90 -8.08
N HIS A 32 -4.43 -14.02 -7.07
CA HIS A 32 -4.83 -14.44 -5.73
C HIS A 32 -5.50 -13.30 -4.96
N LEU A 33 -4.94 -12.09 -5.02
CA LEU A 33 -5.51 -10.85 -4.50
C LEU A 33 -6.81 -10.51 -5.22
N LYS A 34 -6.83 -10.59 -6.55
CA LYS A 34 -8.06 -10.37 -7.32
C LYS A 34 -9.20 -11.31 -6.91
N LYS A 35 -8.88 -12.56 -6.58
CA LYS A 35 -9.87 -13.52 -6.07
C LYS A 35 -10.29 -13.20 -4.64
N ALA A 36 -9.35 -12.89 -3.75
CA ALA A 36 -9.63 -12.54 -2.36
C ALA A 36 -10.52 -11.29 -2.26
N LEU A 37 -10.33 -10.30 -3.12
CA LEU A 37 -11.12 -9.06 -3.13
C LEU A 37 -12.50 -9.21 -3.81
N ARG A 38 -12.72 -10.28 -4.58
CA ARG A 38 -14.00 -10.57 -5.26
C ARG A 38 -14.90 -11.53 -4.50
N ASP A 39 -14.33 -12.23 -3.53
CA ASP A 39 -14.99 -13.23 -2.73
C ASP A 39 -15.60 -12.51 -1.53
N ASP A 40 -16.93 -12.49 -1.48
CA ASP A 40 -17.70 -11.68 -0.51
C ASP A 40 -17.38 -12.05 0.93
N ASP A 41 -17.04 -13.31 1.21
CA ASP A 41 -16.75 -13.77 2.57
C ASP A 41 -15.41 -13.22 3.05
N TYR A 42 -14.39 -13.22 2.19
CA TYR A 42 -13.12 -12.56 2.52
C TYR A 42 -13.30 -11.05 2.62
N TRP A 43 -14.04 -10.43 1.70
CA TRP A 43 -14.26 -8.98 1.73
C TRP A 43 -14.95 -8.55 3.03
N LYS A 44 -16.02 -9.25 3.45
CA LYS A 44 -16.70 -8.99 4.73
C LYS A 44 -15.77 -9.18 5.93
N SER A 45 -14.94 -10.23 5.91
CA SER A 45 -13.99 -10.44 7.02
C SER A 45 -12.94 -9.33 7.10
N LEU A 46 -12.52 -8.74 5.97
CA LEU A 46 -11.65 -7.57 5.95
C LEU A 46 -12.37 -6.30 6.44
N ASP A 47 -13.64 -6.14 6.04
CA ASP A 47 -14.50 -5.02 6.48
C ASP A 47 -14.72 -5.03 7.99
N GLU A 48 -14.90 -6.20 8.61
CA GLU A 48 -14.99 -6.36 10.06
C GLU A 48 -13.71 -5.93 10.80
N ILE A 49 -12.54 -6.05 10.18
CA ILE A 49 -11.26 -5.61 10.76
C ILE A 49 -11.15 -4.10 10.77
N THR A 50 -11.54 -3.45 9.67
CA THR A 50 -11.50 -1.99 9.54
C THR A 50 -12.62 -1.33 10.34
N GLY A 51 -13.80 -1.96 10.37
CA GLY A 51 -15.03 -1.40 10.93
C GLY A 51 -15.27 0.04 10.44
N ASP A 52 -15.77 0.89 11.34
CA ASP A 52 -16.00 2.31 11.05
C ASP A 52 -14.74 3.18 11.22
N ARG A 53 -13.55 2.59 11.44
CA ARG A 53 -12.34 3.36 11.81
C ARG A 53 -11.71 4.08 10.64
N PHE A 54 -11.61 3.43 9.48
CA PHE A 54 -11.05 4.02 8.27
C PHE A 54 -11.50 3.24 7.01
N CYS A 55 -11.59 3.93 5.87
CA CYS A 55 -12.14 3.36 4.64
C CYS A 55 -11.04 2.85 3.70
N VAL A 56 -11.25 1.67 3.10
CA VAL A 56 -10.31 1.05 2.16
C VAL A 56 -10.99 0.86 0.79
N PHE A 57 -10.37 1.41 -0.24
CA PHE A 57 -10.78 1.26 -1.63
C PHE A 57 -9.89 0.24 -2.34
N SER A 58 -10.40 -0.36 -3.41
CA SER A 58 -9.58 -1.19 -4.30
C SER A 58 -9.54 -0.56 -5.68
N VAL A 59 -8.33 -0.43 -6.23
CA VAL A 59 -8.09 0.20 -7.54
C VAL A 59 -7.18 -0.68 -8.36
N LYS A 60 -7.58 -0.88 -9.61
CA LYS A 60 -6.84 -1.67 -10.58
C LYS A 60 -6.20 -0.76 -11.64
N PRO A 61 -4.94 -0.34 -11.46
CA PRO A 61 -4.23 0.42 -12.49
C PRO A 61 -4.03 -0.42 -13.77
N ALA A 62 -3.81 0.26 -14.89
CA ALA A 62 -3.34 -0.36 -16.11
C ALA A 62 -1.96 -0.99 -15.88
N LYS A 63 -1.68 -2.12 -16.53
CA LYS A 63 -0.42 -2.83 -16.35
C LYS A 63 0.70 -2.14 -17.13
N GLY A 64 1.78 -1.76 -16.45
CA GLY A 64 3.04 -1.36 -17.08
C GLY A 64 3.86 -2.54 -17.60
N LYS A 65 4.89 -2.24 -18.37
CA LYS A 65 5.75 -3.27 -18.99
C LYS A 65 7.20 -2.81 -19.01
N TYR A 66 8.11 -3.76 -18.90
CA TYR A 66 9.52 -3.51 -19.21
C TYR A 66 9.71 -3.54 -20.71
N GLU A 67 10.30 -2.49 -21.25
CA GLU A 67 10.70 -2.44 -22.66
C GLU A 67 12.13 -1.95 -22.78
N LEU A 68 12.81 -2.40 -23.82
CA LEU A 68 14.10 -1.83 -24.17
C LEU A 68 13.90 -0.40 -24.68
N PRO A 69 14.77 0.54 -24.29
CA PRO A 69 14.70 1.91 -24.78
C PRO A 69 14.86 1.94 -26.30
N SER A 70 14.00 2.72 -26.97
CA SER A 70 14.13 2.99 -28.40
C SER A 70 15.17 4.07 -28.62
N PHE A 71 16.20 3.77 -29.42
CA PHE A 71 17.25 4.73 -29.75
C PHE A 71 17.05 5.32 -31.16
N PRO A 72 17.20 6.64 -31.34
CA PRO A 72 17.28 7.22 -32.67
C PRO A 72 18.46 6.65 -33.47
N SER A 73 18.29 6.51 -34.78
CA SER A 73 19.30 5.94 -35.67
C SER A 73 20.64 6.67 -35.54
N GLY A 74 21.72 5.91 -35.29
CA GLY A 74 23.08 6.44 -35.13
C GLY A 74 23.48 6.80 -33.69
N SER A 75 22.60 6.61 -32.71
CA SER A 75 22.93 6.77 -31.29
C SER A 75 23.19 5.41 -30.62
N PHE A 76 24.21 5.36 -29.76
CA PHE A 76 24.46 4.23 -28.87
C PHE A 76 23.90 4.58 -27.49
N GLY A 77 23.14 3.66 -26.89
CA GLY A 77 22.67 3.79 -25.53
C GLY A 77 22.65 2.45 -24.80
N LEU A 78 22.47 2.52 -23.49
CA LEU A 78 22.48 1.35 -22.62
C LEU A 78 21.24 0.49 -22.89
N MET A 79 21.44 -0.77 -23.28
CA MET A 79 20.37 -1.75 -23.50
C MET A 79 19.87 -2.34 -22.18
N VAL A 80 19.37 -1.48 -21.30
CA VAL A 80 18.77 -1.87 -20.02
C VAL A 80 17.27 -1.68 -20.14
N GLU A 81 16.50 -2.69 -19.72
CA GLU A 81 15.04 -2.61 -19.70
C GLU A 81 14.58 -1.46 -18.78
N ILE A 82 13.71 -0.61 -19.32
CA ILE A 82 13.09 0.49 -18.58
C ILE A 82 11.61 0.20 -18.37
N TRP A 83 11.11 0.55 -17.19
CA TRP A 83 9.69 0.45 -16.90
C TRP A 83 8.93 1.50 -17.71
N GLN A 84 8.01 1.05 -18.55
CA GLN A 84 7.08 1.89 -19.30
C GLN A 84 5.75 1.96 -18.55
N GLU A 85 5.51 3.11 -17.95
CA GLU A 85 4.30 3.39 -17.20
C GLU A 85 3.15 3.74 -18.15
N PRO A 86 1.98 3.09 -18.06
CA PRO A 86 0.84 3.39 -18.91
C PRO A 86 0.32 4.82 -18.68
N ALA A 87 0.01 5.54 -19.77
CA ALA A 87 -0.54 6.90 -19.69
C ALA A 87 -1.86 6.98 -18.89
N GLU A 88 -2.61 5.89 -18.84
CA GLU A 88 -3.86 5.75 -18.06
C GLU A 88 -3.62 5.90 -16.55
N ASN A 89 -2.46 5.51 -16.05
CA ASN A 89 -2.11 5.57 -14.63
C ASN A 89 -1.65 6.95 -14.18
N LYS A 90 -1.35 7.86 -15.12
CA LYS A 90 -0.78 9.19 -14.83
C LYS A 90 -1.56 9.95 -13.75
N LYS A 91 -2.90 9.93 -13.82
CA LYS A 91 -3.77 10.59 -12.83
C LYS A 91 -3.68 9.96 -11.44
N LEU A 92 -3.52 8.65 -11.35
CA LEU A 92 -3.38 7.92 -10.08
C LEU A 92 -2.01 8.21 -9.46
N ILE A 93 -0.97 8.21 -10.28
CA ILE A 93 0.41 8.51 -9.88
C ILE A 93 0.52 9.95 -9.37
N GLU A 94 -0.03 10.92 -10.11
CA GLU A 94 -0.04 12.32 -9.69
C GLU A 94 -0.83 12.54 -8.40
N LEU A 95 -2.00 11.89 -8.25
CA LEU A 95 -2.85 12.06 -7.05
C LEU A 95 -2.17 11.56 -5.77
N PHE A 96 -1.51 10.41 -5.84
CA PHE A 96 -0.84 9.78 -4.71
C PHE A 96 0.66 10.05 -4.67
N GLU A 97 1.15 10.98 -5.50
CA GLU A 97 2.56 11.32 -5.68
C GLU A 97 3.48 10.09 -5.85
N LEU A 98 2.99 9.01 -6.48
CA LEU A 98 3.76 7.77 -6.69
C LEU A 98 4.87 8.01 -7.73
N GLU A 99 5.94 7.22 -7.67
CA GLU A 99 6.97 7.26 -8.71
C GLU A 99 6.50 6.52 -9.97
N ASP A 100 6.00 5.30 -9.79
CA ASP A 100 5.46 4.43 -10.83
C ASP A 100 4.54 3.37 -10.20
N THR A 101 3.98 2.47 -11.03
CA THR A 101 3.21 1.31 -10.58
C THR A 101 4.01 0.00 -10.58
N LYS A 102 5.35 0.07 -10.62
CA LYS A 102 6.22 -1.12 -10.72
C LYS A 102 6.14 -2.03 -9.49
N ASN A 103 5.97 -1.44 -8.31
CA ASN A 103 6.11 -2.14 -7.02
C ASN A 103 4.78 -2.64 -6.41
N ILE A 104 3.74 -2.83 -7.23
CA ILE A 104 2.48 -3.46 -6.83
C ILE A 104 2.63 -4.99 -6.73
N PRO A 105 1.83 -5.69 -5.90
CA PRO A 105 0.64 -5.22 -5.21
C PRO A 105 0.95 -4.54 -3.86
N MET A 106 0.16 -3.52 -3.51
CA MET A 106 0.37 -2.78 -2.26
C MET A 106 -0.93 -2.21 -1.69
N LEU A 107 -0.95 -2.00 -0.37
CA LEU A 107 -1.90 -1.15 0.31
C LEU A 107 -1.25 0.22 0.52
N LEU A 108 -1.79 1.23 -0.13
CA LEU A 108 -1.42 2.63 0.06
C LEU A 108 -2.32 3.25 1.12
N LEU A 109 -1.77 3.59 2.28
CA LEU A 109 -2.48 4.41 3.26
C LEU A 109 -2.16 5.87 2.98
N PHE A 110 -3.16 6.74 2.96
CA PHE A 110 -2.95 8.16 2.75
C PHE A 110 -3.84 9.02 3.65
N THR A 111 -3.36 10.21 3.96
CA THR A 111 -4.10 11.26 4.67
C THR A 111 -3.77 12.60 4.06
N GLU A 112 -4.73 13.52 4.04
CA GLU A 112 -4.52 14.86 3.53
C GLU A 112 -4.14 15.79 4.69
N PHE A 113 -3.00 16.46 4.57
CA PHE A 113 -2.55 17.46 5.53
C PHE A 113 -2.04 18.69 4.77
N ASP A 114 -2.65 19.85 5.04
CA ASP A 114 -2.22 21.14 4.48
C ASP A 114 -2.09 21.14 2.94
N GLY A 115 -3.07 20.53 2.26
CA GLY A 115 -3.11 20.41 0.80
C GLY A 115 -2.10 19.43 0.19
N LYS A 116 -1.41 18.63 1.00
CA LYS A 116 -0.51 17.55 0.57
C LYS A 116 -1.00 16.19 1.05
N PHE A 117 -0.76 15.15 0.26
CA PHE A 117 -1.08 13.78 0.65
C PHE A 117 0.14 13.12 1.30
N LEU A 118 0.04 12.85 2.59
CA LEU A 118 1.01 12.02 3.30
C LEU A 118 0.62 10.56 3.08
N LYS A 119 1.58 9.72 2.67
CA LYS A 119 1.31 8.34 2.25
C LYS A 119 2.26 7.33 2.85
N ILE A 120 1.78 6.11 3.02
CA ILE A 120 2.55 4.96 3.49
C ILE A 120 2.25 3.79 2.56
N GLU A 121 3.30 3.26 1.95
CA GLU A 121 3.23 2.15 1.01
C GLU A 121 3.51 0.83 1.74
N LEU A 122 2.50 -0.03 1.84
CA LEU A 122 2.60 -1.35 2.47
C LEU A 122 2.51 -2.44 1.41
N LYS A 123 3.63 -3.12 1.16
CA LYS A 123 3.67 -4.22 0.17
C LYS A 123 2.75 -5.37 0.58
N LEU A 124 2.08 -5.93 -0.42
CA LEU A 124 1.26 -7.13 -0.29
C LEU A 124 1.95 -8.31 -0.96
N ASP A 125 1.64 -9.51 -0.49
CA ASP A 125 2.04 -10.76 -1.13
C ASP A 125 0.89 -11.31 -1.98
N ASP A 126 1.21 -11.97 -3.09
CA ASP A 126 0.26 -12.66 -3.98
C ASP A 126 0.66 -14.11 -4.25
N THR A 127 1.66 -14.66 -3.54
CA THR A 127 2.22 -15.99 -3.83
C THR A 127 1.18 -17.13 -3.75
N SER A 128 0.14 -16.96 -2.92
CA SER A 128 -0.96 -17.92 -2.80
C SER A 128 -2.25 -17.21 -2.37
N LYS A 129 -3.39 -17.91 -2.47
CA LYS A 129 -4.69 -17.38 -2.03
C LYS A 129 -4.66 -17.01 -0.54
N ASP A 130 -4.13 -17.90 0.29
CA ASP A 130 -4.03 -17.68 1.73
C ASP A 130 -3.02 -16.57 2.07
N SER A 131 -1.90 -16.50 1.34
CA SER A 131 -0.90 -15.45 1.55
C SER A 131 -1.45 -14.07 1.18
N ALA A 132 -2.17 -13.97 0.06
CA ALA A 132 -2.82 -12.73 -0.37
C ALA A 132 -3.81 -12.21 0.68
N TYR A 133 -4.71 -13.08 1.14
CA TYR A 133 -5.67 -12.72 2.19
C TYR A 133 -4.96 -12.33 3.50
N SER A 134 -4.02 -13.16 3.95
CA SER A 134 -3.30 -12.94 5.21
C SER A 134 -2.46 -11.67 5.15
N SER A 135 -1.87 -11.36 3.99
CA SER A 135 -1.10 -10.14 3.78
C SER A 135 -1.99 -8.91 3.90
N ILE A 136 -3.14 -8.87 3.23
CA ILE A 136 -4.09 -7.75 3.37
C ILE A 136 -4.51 -7.61 4.83
N ARG A 137 -4.95 -8.72 5.45
CA ARG A 137 -5.38 -8.77 6.85
C ARG A 137 -4.31 -8.20 7.79
N GLU A 138 -3.06 -8.65 7.67
CA GLU A 138 -1.96 -8.16 8.50
C GLU A 138 -1.74 -6.64 8.34
N GLN A 139 -1.83 -6.12 7.12
CA GLN A 139 -1.65 -4.68 6.90
C GLN A 139 -2.82 -3.86 7.45
N LEU A 140 -4.06 -4.37 7.34
CA LEU A 140 -5.24 -3.71 7.92
C LEU A 140 -5.21 -3.76 9.45
N GLU A 141 -4.91 -4.90 10.06
CA GLU A 141 -4.76 -5.04 11.52
C GLU A 141 -3.65 -4.12 12.04
N PHE A 142 -2.53 -4.04 11.33
CA PHE A 142 -1.45 -3.10 11.63
C PHE A 142 -1.94 -1.64 11.61
N SER A 143 -2.69 -1.26 10.59
CA SER A 143 -3.27 0.08 10.44
C SER A 143 -4.24 0.39 11.58
N CYS A 144 -5.15 -0.53 11.89
CA CYS A 144 -6.10 -0.40 13.00
C CYS A 144 -5.41 -0.34 14.36
N SER A 145 -4.32 -1.08 14.56
CA SER A 145 -3.52 -1.06 15.80
C SER A 145 -2.75 0.24 15.97
N ALA A 146 -2.26 0.83 14.87
CA ALA A 146 -1.66 2.14 14.91
C ALA A 146 -2.70 3.23 15.21
N LEU A 147 -3.90 3.13 14.62
CA LEU A 147 -5.01 4.05 14.89
C LEU A 147 -5.53 3.96 16.34
N SER A 148 -5.64 2.76 16.92
CA SER A 148 -6.15 2.59 18.29
C SER A 148 -5.25 3.17 19.39
N LYS A 149 -3.98 3.44 19.07
CA LYS A 149 -3.04 4.10 19.98
C LYS A 149 -3.15 5.63 19.95
N ILE A 150 -3.92 6.15 19.02
CA ILE A 150 -4.18 7.58 18.86
C ILE A 150 -5.45 7.89 19.64
N LYS A 151 -5.37 8.88 20.53
CA LYS A 151 -6.55 9.35 21.29
C LYS A 151 -7.62 9.84 20.31
N ASP A 152 -8.90 9.63 20.63
CA ASP A 152 -10.03 10.02 19.77
C ASP A 152 -10.00 11.51 19.36
N GLU A 153 -9.48 12.36 20.24
CA GLU A 153 -9.26 13.80 20.01
C GLU A 153 -8.26 14.10 18.86
N ASN A 154 -7.36 13.17 18.57
CA ASN A 154 -6.33 13.28 17.52
C ASN A 154 -6.68 12.51 16.23
N LEU A 155 -7.82 11.81 16.17
CA LEU A 155 -8.27 11.14 14.93
C LEU A 155 -8.60 12.14 13.82
N LYS A 156 -8.85 13.41 14.18
CA LYS A 156 -8.98 14.55 13.26
C LYS A 156 -7.67 15.30 13.00
N ASN A 157 -6.52 14.78 13.47
CA ASN A 157 -5.21 15.37 13.24
C ASN A 157 -4.38 14.50 12.26
N PRO A 158 -4.40 14.81 10.96
CA PRO A 158 -3.68 14.05 9.92
C PRO A 158 -2.19 13.90 10.20
N SER A 159 -1.54 14.92 10.75
CA SER A 159 -0.10 14.90 11.05
C SER A 159 0.24 13.88 12.14
N GLY A 160 -0.60 13.77 13.17
CA GLY A 160 -0.46 12.79 14.25
C GLY A 160 -0.74 11.36 13.78
N LEU A 161 -1.74 11.19 12.91
CA LEU A 161 -2.05 9.92 12.26
C LEU A 161 -0.86 9.41 11.43
N TYR A 162 -0.33 10.27 10.55
CA TYR A 162 0.81 9.91 9.71
C TYR A 162 2.05 9.58 10.54
N ALA A 163 2.40 10.40 11.53
CA ALA A 163 3.58 10.18 12.37
C ALA A 163 3.48 8.88 13.18
N ALA A 164 2.30 8.53 13.70
CA ALA A 164 2.08 7.28 14.42
C ALA A 164 2.21 6.06 13.49
N LEU A 165 1.64 6.14 12.28
CA LEU A 165 1.71 5.06 11.30
C LEU A 165 3.13 4.89 10.73
N SER A 166 3.83 5.98 10.42
CA SER A 166 5.20 5.94 9.91
C SER A 166 6.15 5.38 10.96
N LEU A 167 6.05 5.83 12.21
CA LEU A 167 6.86 5.33 13.32
C LEU A 167 6.59 3.85 13.62
N HIS A 168 5.34 3.40 13.48
CA HIS A 168 5.02 1.98 13.59
C HIS A 168 5.55 1.15 12.40
N ASN A 169 5.54 1.70 11.19
CA ASN A 169 6.03 1.01 10.00
C ASN A 169 7.55 0.89 10.01
N ASP A 170 8.25 1.96 10.38
CA ASP A 170 9.70 1.99 10.54
C ASP A 170 10.15 0.99 11.61
N ASN A 171 9.45 0.95 12.75
CA ASN A 171 9.70 -0.06 13.78
C ASN A 171 9.47 -1.48 13.25
N ARG A 172 8.40 -1.74 12.50
CA ARG A 172 8.15 -3.07 11.90
C ARG A 172 9.24 -3.47 10.92
N ASN A 173 9.74 -2.53 10.12
CA ASN A 173 10.84 -2.77 9.18
C ASN A 173 12.17 -3.02 9.90
N CYS A 174 12.48 -2.26 10.95
CA CYS A 174 13.64 -2.50 11.81
C CYS A 174 13.59 -3.87 12.49
N TRP A 175 12.43 -4.28 13.00
CA TRP A 175 12.23 -5.61 13.58
C TRP A 175 12.36 -6.74 12.54
N LYS A 176 11.85 -6.55 11.32
CA LYS A 176 12.05 -7.50 10.22
C LYS A 176 13.53 -7.62 9.83
N LEU A 177 14.28 -6.51 9.81
CA LEU A 177 15.71 -6.50 9.53
C LEU A 177 16.52 -7.18 10.66
N LEU A 178 16.20 -6.89 11.92
CA LEU A 178 16.83 -7.55 13.07
C LEU A 178 16.55 -9.05 13.07
N LYS A 179 15.30 -9.48 12.81
CA LYS A 179 14.95 -10.90 12.72
C LYS A 179 15.70 -11.60 11.58
N LYS A 180 15.75 -10.98 10.38
CA LYS A 180 16.56 -11.48 9.26
C LYS A 180 18.05 -11.56 9.61
N GLY A 181 18.60 -10.59 10.36
CA GLY A 181 19.98 -10.61 10.82
C GLY A 181 20.27 -11.75 11.79
N VAL A 182 19.35 -12.02 12.71
CA VAL A 182 19.43 -13.17 13.64
C VAL A 182 19.32 -14.49 12.87
N ASP A 183 18.43 -14.59 11.89
CA ASP A 183 18.27 -15.78 11.05
C ASP A 183 19.53 -16.03 10.18
N LEU A 184 20.13 -14.96 9.64
CA LEU A 184 21.38 -15.04 8.89
C LEU A 184 22.56 -15.46 9.78
N TYR A 185 22.64 -14.93 11.00
CA TYR A 185 23.65 -15.33 11.99
C TYR A 185 23.48 -16.79 12.40
N ALA A 186 22.24 -17.24 12.64
CA ALA A 186 21.93 -18.64 12.92
C ALA A 186 22.29 -19.57 11.74
N TYR A 187 22.10 -19.11 10.51
CA TYR A 187 22.50 -19.82 9.30
C TYR A 187 24.03 -19.91 9.16
N ILE A 188 24.76 -18.81 9.32
CA ILE A 188 26.24 -18.79 9.27
C ILE A 188 26.83 -19.66 10.38
N LYS A 189 26.25 -19.64 11.58
CA LYS A 189 26.66 -20.49 12.70
C LYS A 189 26.49 -21.99 12.42
N LYS A 190 25.57 -22.39 11.52
CA LYS A 190 25.44 -23.80 11.10
C LYS A 190 26.53 -24.25 10.11
N PHE A 191 27.17 -23.32 9.40
CA PHE A 191 28.28 -23.60 8.49
C PHE A 191 29.66 -23.44 9.14
N LEU A 192 29.72 -22.81 10.32
CA LEU A 192 30.87 -22.83 11.21
C LEU A 192 30.85 -24.13 12.06
N VAL A 193 31.12 -25.25 11.39
CA VAL A 193 31.58 -26.51 11.98
C VAL A 193 32.87 -26.90 11.27
#